data_AF-A0A519I1E2-F1
#
_entry.id   AF-A0A519I1E2-F1
#
_cell.length_a   1.000
_cell.length_b   1.000
_cell.length_c   1.000
_cell.angle_alpha   90.00
_cell.angle_beta   90.00
_cell.angle_gamma   90.00
#
_symmetry.space_group_name_H-M   'P 1'
#
loop_
_entity.id
_entity.type
_entity.pdbx_description
1 polymer ?
#
loop_
_entity_poly.entity_id
_entity_poly.type
_entity_poly.pdbx_seq_one_letter_code
_entity_poly.pdbx_strand_id
1 'polypeptide(L)'
;MGIVVYWLEGEGEDAGPVCAFFGGGELTQALACAEERRRAGHRHVSISAELAGSVGQPGVAAVEGGRTPDGEAYEWSKAGRAGKVRRHR
;
A
#
# COMPACT_ATOMS: atom_id res chain seq x y z
N MET A 1 11.06 14.80 2.49
CA MET A 1 11.33 13.34 2.42
C MET A 1 10.03 12.63 2.72
N GLY A 2 9.60 11.68 1.89
CA GLY A 2 8.30 11.02 2.08
C GLY A 2 8.35 9.50 1.98
N ILE A 3 9.45 8.92 1.49
CA ILE A 3 9.59 7.47 1.32
C ILE A 3 11.01 7.06 1.69
N VAL A 4 11.15 5.95 2.40
CA VAL A 4 12.42 5.31 2.75
C VAL A 4 12.33 3.83 2.42
N VAL A 5 13.31 3.33 1.66
CA VAL A 5 13.47 1.89 1.39
C VAL A 5 14.59 1.36 2.27
N TYR A 6 14.34 0.27 3.01
CA TYR A 6 15.29 -0.39 3.89
C TYR A 6 15.63 -1.79 3.36
N TRP A 7 16.86 -2.24 3.52
CA TRP A 7 17.28 -3.62 3.29
C TRP A 7 18.48 -3.97 4.18
N LEU A 8 18.85 -5.26 4.20
CA LEU A 8 20.10 -5.71 4.82
C LEU A 8 21.20 -5.89 3.77
N GLU A 9 22.40 -5.40 4.11
CA GLU A 9 23.63 -5.54 3.31
C GLU A 9 24.60 -6.45 4.06
N GLY A 10 25.21 -7.41 3.36
CA GLY A 10 26.05 -8.45 3.96
C GLY A 10 25.30 -9.78 4.16
N GLU A 11 26.00 -10.76 4.74
CA GLU A 11 25.52 -12.14 4.91
C GLU A 11 25.28 -12.49 6.38
N GLY A 12 24.40 -13.47 6.61
CA GLY A 12 24.20 -14.03 7.95
C GLY A 12 23.64 -13.04 8.98
N GLU A 13 24.11 -13.16 10.22
CA GLU A 13 23.70 -12.30 11.35
C GLU A 13 24.47 -10.97 11.38
N ASP A 14 25.57 -10.86 10.64
CA ASP A 14 26.39 -9.65 10.53
C ASP A 14 25.84 -8.62 9.53
N ALA A 15 24.74 -8.96 8.85
CA ALA A 15 24.14 -8.11 7.84
C ALA A 15 23.58 -6.81 8.47
N GLY A 16 24.08 -5.67 8.01
CA GLY A 16 23.74 -4.35 8.53
C GLY A 16 22.56 -3.71 7.80
N PRO A 17 21.74 -2.88 8.48
CA PRO A 17 20.65 -2.16 7.85
C PRO A 17 21.18 -1.01 6.98
N VAL A 18 20.68 -0.93 5.74
CA VAL A 18 20.96 0.15 4.79
C VAL A 18 19.64 0.73 4.29
N CYS A 19 19.65 2.01 3.88
CA CYS A 19 18.47 2.65 3.35
C CYS A 19 18.74 3.60 2.17
N ALA A 20 17.69 3.84 1.39
CA ALA A 20 17.63 4.86 0.35
C ALA A 20 16.40 5.77 0.58
N PHE A 21 16.59 7.07 0.36
CA PHE A 21 15.57 8.09 0.55
C PHE A 21 15.00 8.57 -0.77
N PHE A 22 13.68 8.78 -0.79
CA PHE A 22 12.96 9.32 -1.94
C PHE A 22 11.98 10.41 -1.51
N GLY A 23 11.65 11.30 -2.44
CA GLY A 23 10.59 12.28 -2.32
C GLY A 23 9.20 11.64 -2.29
N GLY A 24 8.20 12.36 -1.78
CA GLY A 24 6.81 11.86 -1.73
C GLY A 24 6.17 11.64 -3.11
N GLY A 25 6.67 12.32 -4.16
CA GLY A 25 6.24 12.11 -5.54
C GLY A 25 6.97 10.98 -6.27
N GLU A 26 7.93 10.31 -5.61
CA GLU A 26 8.87 9.37 -6.25
C GLU A 26 8.56 7.91 -5.89
N LEU A 27 7.29 7.59 -5.69
CA LEU A 27 6.87 6.23 -5.31
C LEU A 27 7.29 5.18 -6.34
N THR A 28 7.20 5.49 -7.63
CA THR A 28 7.62 4.57 -8.70
C THR A 28 9.12 4.24 -8.61
N GLN A 29 9.96 5.24 -8.33
CA GLN A 29 11.40 5.08 -8.17
C GLN A 29 11.73 4.26 -6.92
N ALA A 30 11.04 4.53 -5.80
CA ALA A 30 11.19 3.75 -4.57
C ALA A 30 10.81 2.28 -4.76
N LEU A 31 9.72 2.00 -5.50
CA LEU A 31 9.29 0.64 -5.84
C LEU A 31 10.32 -0.07 -6.74
N ALA A 32 10.84 0.61 -7.76
CA ALA A 32 11.86 0.06 -8.64
C ALA A 32 13.15 -0.28 -7.85
N CYS A 33 13.56 0.58 -6.92
CA CYS A 33 14.69 0.32 -6.03
C CYS A 33 14.45 -0.93 -5.17
N ALA A 34 13.29 -1.03 -4.52
CA ALA A 34 12.95 -2.20 -3.71
C ALA A 34 12.91 -3.49 -4.54
N GLU A 35 12.39 -3.45 -5.77
CA GLU A 35 12.40 -4.58 -6.69
C GLU A 35 13.83 -5.00 -7.04
N GLU A 36 14.68 -4.05 -7.42
CA GLU A 36 16.09 -4.31 -7.74
C GLU A 36 16.80 -4.98 -6.55
N ARG A 37 16.62 -4.47 -5.33
CA ARG A 37 17.23 -5.05 -4.13
C ARG A 37 16.74 -6.49 -3.86
N ARG A 38 15.46 -6.76 -4.08
CA ARG A 38 14.93 -8.14 -3.97
C ARG A 38 15.52 -9.06 -5.03
N ARG A 39 15.63 -8.61 -6.28
CA ARG A 39 16.23 -9.38 -7.39
C ARG A 39 17.71 -9.64 -7.17
N ALA A 40 18.42 -8.73 -6.52
CA ALA A 40 19.80 -8.89 -6.10
C ALA A 40 19.97 -9.82 -4.87
N GLY A 41 18.88 -10.34 -4.31
CA GLY A 41 18.93 -11.30 -3.19
C GLY A 41 19.02 -10.66 -1.80
N HIS A 42 18.88 -9.34 -1.69
CA HIS A 42 18.86 -8.70 -0.37
C HIS A 42 17.64 -9.15 0.44
N ARG A 43 17.85 -9.32 1.76
CA ARG A 43 16.82 -9.72 2.71
C ARG A 43 16.18 -8.50 3.38
N HIS A 44 14.97 -8.68 3.92
CA HIS A 44 14.22 -7.67 4.66
C HIS A 44 13.97 -6.36 3.88
N VAL A 45 13.77 -6.44 2.56
CA VAL A 45 13.48 -5.27 1.74
C VAL A 45 12.09 -4.72 2.07
N SER A 46 12.06 -3.57 2.75
CA SER A 46 10.86 -2.90 3.28
C SER A 46 10.77 -1.46 2.75
N ILE A 47 9.55 -0.95 2.58
CA ILE A 47 9.30 0.44 2.21
C ILE A 47 8.47 1.07 3.33
N SER A 48 8.97 2.16 3.89
CA SER A 48 8.21 3.04 4.78
C SER A 48 7.88 4.32 4.01
N ALA A 49 6.61 4.72 4.00
CA ALA A 49 6.18 5.88 3.24
C ALA A 49 5.16 6.70 4.03
N GLU A 50 5.38 8.00 4.08
CA GLU A 50 4.46 9.01 4.59
C GLU A 50 3.97 9.85 3.40
N LEU A 51 3.04 9.26 2.65
CA LEU A 51 2.45 9.89 1.47
C LEU A 51 1.19 10.64 1.89
N ALA A 52 1.27 11.97 1.94
CA ALA A 52 0.15 12.83 2.33
C ALA A 52 -1.14 12.58 1.50
N GLY A 53 -1.01 12.08 0.26
CA GLY A 53 -2.14 11.69 -0.60
C GLY A 53 -2.62 10.24 -0.46
N SER A 54 -1.96 9.39 0.35
CA SER A 54 -2.33 7.98 0.54
C SER A 54 -3.10 7.72 1.84
N VAL A 55 -3.20 8.72 2.71
CA VAL A 55 -4.14 8.69 3.83
C VAL A 55 -5.45 9.29 3.33
N GLY A 56 -6.51 8.48 3.27
CA GLY A 56 -7.85 9.01 3.00
C GLY A 56 -8.19 10.12 4.00
N GLN A 57 -8.91 11.15 3.58
CA GLN A 57 -9.25 12.27 4.46
C GLN A 57 -9.91 11.74 5.75
N PRO A 58 -9.55 12.29 6.93
CA PRO A 58 -10.20 11.93 8.19
C PRO A 58 -11.72 12.12 8.06
N GLY A 59 -12.50 11.09 8.37
CA GLY A 59 -13.97 11.12 8.24
C GLY A 59 -14.52 10.66 6.87
N VAL A 60 -13.67 10.23 5.93
CA VAL A 60 -14.15 9.53 4.73
C VAL A 60 -14.53 8.10 5.11
N ALA A 61 -15.78 7.90 5.52
CA ALA A 61 -16.43 6.63 5.24
C ALA A 61 -16.58 6.56 3.72
N ALA A 62 -15.85 5.65 3.06
CA ALA A 62 -15.82 5.57 1.60
C ALA A 62 -17.21 5.38 0.97
N VAL A 63 -18.21 4.97 1.78
CA VAL A 63 -19.59 4.83 1.37
C VAL A 63 -20.52 5.18 2.53
N GLU A 64 -21.29 6.26 2.40
CA GLU A 64 -22.36 6.62 3.34
C GLU A 64 -23.70 6.59 2.61
N GLY A 65 -24.71 5.95 3.21
CA GLY A 65 -26.03 5.81 2.57
C GLY A 65 -26.01 5.11 1.20
N GLY A 66 -24.97 4.31 0.91
CA GLY A 66 -24.78 3.65 -0.38
C GLY A 66 -24.18 4.54 -1.48
N ARG A 67 -23.54 5.67 -1.12
CA ARG A 67 -22.91 6.58 -2.09
C ARG A 67 -21.44 6.85 -1.77
N THR A 68 -20.63 7.06 -2.80
CA THR A 68 -19.24 7.49 -2.70
C THR A 68 -19.14 8.94 -2.23
N PRO A 69 -17.94 9.43 -1.86
CA PRO A 69 -17.73 10.83 -1.52
C PRO A 69 -18.09 11.81 -2.64
N ASP A 70 -18.02 11.35 -3.90
CA ASP A 70 -18.39 12.15 -5.08
C ASP A 70 -19.91 12.14 -5.34
N GLY A 71 -20.70 11.50 -4.47
CA GLY A 71 -22.15 11.41 -4.58
C GLY A 71 -22.66 10.30 -5.51
N GLU A 72 -21.76 9.53 -6.11
CA GLU A 72 -22.11 8.42 -7.01
C GLU A 72 -22.64 7.22 -6.24
N ALA A 73 -23.59 6.50 -6.84
CA ALA A 73 -24.10 5.27 -6.23
C ALA A 73 -22.97 4.22 -6.14
N TYR A 74 -22.72 3.72 -4.94
CA TYR A 74 -21.72 2.69 -4.73
C TYR A 74 -22.33 1.31 -4.99
N GLU A 75 -22.09 0.78 -6.19
CA GLU A 75 -22.71 -0.48 -6.65
C GLU A 75 -22.02 -1.75 -6.14
N TRP A 76 -20.82 -1.63 -5.56
CA TRP A 76 -20.09 -2.80 -5.08
C TRP A 76 -20.71 -3.34 -3.79
N SER A 77 -21.10 -4.63 -3.82
CA SER A 77 -21.51 -5.36 -2.62
C SER A 77 -20.74 -6.67 -2.48
N LYS A 78 -20.31 -6.99 -1.25
CA LYS A 78 -19.69 -8.29 -0.93
C LYS A 78 -20.62 -9.47 -1.26
N ALA A 79 -21.94 -9.24 -1.22
CA ALA A 79 -22.97 -10.20 -1.60
C ALA A 79 -22.91 -10.61 -3.09
N GLY A 80 -22.35 -9.78 -3.98
CA GLY A 80 -22.21 -10.09 -5.41
C GLY A 80 -21.21 -11.22 -5.69
N ARG A 81 -20.18 -11.41 -4.85
CA ARG A 81 -19.18 -12.48 -5.01
C ARG A 81 -19.44 -13.72 -4.18
N ALA A 82 -20.07 -13.60 -3.02
CA ALA A 82 -20.33 -14.72 -2.11
C ALA A 82 -21.72 -15.38 -2.32
N GLY A 83 -22.52 -14.89 -3.27
CA GLY A 83 -23.89 -15.33 -3.48
C GLY A 83 -24.84 -14.69 -2.47
N LYS A 84 -25.79 -13.91 -2.96
CA LYS A 84 -26.89 -13.37 -2.16
C LYS A 84 -27.72 -14.55 -1.63
N VAL A 85 -27.78 -14.75 -0.30
CA VAL A 85 -28.63 -15.80 0.29
C VAL A 85 -30.08 -15.54 -0.11
N ARG A 86 -30.67 -16.46 -0.90
CA ARG A 86 -32.08 -16.40 -1.27
C ARG A 86 -32.91 -16.67 -0.01
N ARG A 87 -33.65 -15.68 0.47
CA ARG A 87 -34.66 -15.91 1.50
C ARG A 87 -35.85 -16.60 0.84
N HIS A 88 -36.07 -17.88 1.16
CA HIS A 88 -37.30 -18.58 0.81
C HIS A 88 -38.45 -18.01 1.66
N ARG A 89 -39.58 -17.73 1.00
CA ARG A 89 -40.84 -17.31 1.61
C ARG A 89 -41.59 -18.51 2.15
#